data_AF-A0A7X3SNV7-F1
#
_entry.id   AF-A0A7X3SNV7-F1
#
_cell.length_a   1.000
_cell.length_b   1.000
_cell.length_c   1.000
_cell.angle_alpha   90.00
_cell.angle_beta   90.00
_cell.angle_gamma   90.00
#
_symmetry.space_group_name_H-M   'P 1'
#
loop_
_entity.id
_entity.type
_entity.pdbx_description
1 polymer ?
#
loop_
_entity_poly.entity_id
_entity_poly.type
_entity_poly.pdbx_seq_one_letter_code
_entity_poly.pdbx_strand_id
1 'polypeptide(L)' 'ASTSYIQRRLQIGYNRAASLMERMEQEGIVGPANHAGKREILLESPHGGED' A
#
# COMPACT_ATOMS: atom_id res chain seq x y z
N ALA A 1 -4.99 -0.32 1.69
CA ALA A 1 -3.94 0.39 2.45
C ALA A 1 -4.17 1.91 2.46
N SER A 2 -3.67 2.63 3.47
CA SER A 2 -3.67 4.11 3.51
C SER A 2 -2.35 4.65 4.05
N THR A 3 -1.97 5.87 3.63
CA THR A 3 -0.72 6.52 4.05
C THR A 3 -0.63 6.65 5.58
N SER A 4 -1.71 7.10 6.24
CA SER A 4 -1.74 7.25 7.70
C SER A 4 -1.66 5.93 8.47
N TYR A 5 -2.04 4.81 7.85
CA TYR A 5 -1.81 3.49 8.42
C TYR A 5 -0.32 3.16 8.43
N ILE A 6 0.38 3.38 7.31
CA ILE A 6 1.83 3.17 7.18
C ILE A 6 2.60 4.07 8.16
N GLN A 7 2.21 5.36 8.28
CA GLN A 7 2.81 6.30 9.24
C GLN A 7 2.82 5.74 10.66
N ARG A 8 1.67 5.24 11.13
CA ARG A 8 1.52 4.72 12.51
C ARG A 8 2.22 3.38 12.69
N ARG A 9 2.11 2.49 11.70
CA ARG A 9 2.66 1.13 11.79
C ARG A 9 4.19 1.10 11.77
N LEU A 10 4.80 2.02 11.02
CA LEU A 10 6.25 2.12 10.85
C LEU A 10 6.87 3.30 11.61
N GLN A 11 6.06 4.10 12.30
CA GLN A 11 6.50 5.30 13.04
C GLN A 11 7.32 6.28 12.19
N ILE A 12 6.83 6.56 10.98
CA ILE A 12 7.46 7.47 10.02
C ILE A 12 6.59 8.69 9.71
N GLY A 13 7.24 9.79 9.33
CA GLY A 13 6.57 11.01 8.86
C GLY A 13 5.77 10.80 7.57
N TYR A 14 4.84 11.73 7.30
CA TYR A 14 3.92 11.67 6.16
C TYR A 14 4.64 11.49 4.82
N ASN A 15 5.69 12.29 4.55
CA ASN A 15 6.41 12.24 3.27
C ASN A 15 7.03 10.86 2.99
N ARG A 16 7.60 10.22 4.01
CA ARG A 16 8.15 8.86 3.87
C ARG A 16 7.05 7.84 3.63
N ALA A 17 5.93 7.93 4.34
CA ALA A 17 4.79 7.04 4.12
C ALA A 17 4.16 7.22 2.73
N ALA A 18 4.06 8.46 2.23
CA ALA A 18 3.54 8.76 0.90
C ALA A 18 4.45 8.19 -0.20
N SER A 19 5.76 8.39 -0.07
CA SER A 19 6.76 7.85 -1.00
C SER A 19 6.71 6.31 -1.04
N LEU A 20 6.53 5.66 0.11
CA LEU A 20 6.34 4.21 0.17
C LEU A 20 5.04 3.78 -0.53
N MET A 21 3.95 4.51 -0.32
CA MET A 21 2.66 4.20 -0.94
C MET A 21 2.70 4.31 -2.46
N GLU A 22 3.39 5.33 -2.98
CA GLU A 22 3.61 5.54 -4.41
C GLU A 22 4.46 4.41 -5.00
N ARG A 23 5.55 4.06 -4.33
CA ARG A 23 6.40 2.94 -4.74
C ARG A 23 5.63 1.60 -4.74
N MET A 24 4.81 1.35 -3.72
CA MET A 24 3.95 0.16 -3.67
C MET A 24 2.94 0.14 -4.83
N GLU A 25 2.46 1.30 -5.30
CA GLU A 25 1.58 1.36 -6.48
C GLU A 25 2.35 1.06 -7.77
N GLN A 26 3.54 1.66 -7.93
CA GLN A 26 4.43 1.42 -9.07
C GLN A 26 4.88 -0.05 -9.16
N GLU A 27 5.13 -0.70 -8.02
CA GLU A 27 5.48 -2.11 -7.93
C GLU A 27 4.26 -3.03 -8.06
N GLY A 28 3.05 -2.49 -8.25
CA GLY A 28 1.82 -3.29 -8.40
C GLY A 28 1.37 -3.98 -7.11
N ILE A 29 1.84 -3.52 -5.94
CA ILE A 29 1.49 -4.04 -4.62
C ILE A 29 0.15 -3.49 -4.14
N VAL A 30 -0.12 -2.21 -4.46
CA VAL A 30 -1.40 -1.55 -4.15
C VAL A 30 -2.00 -0.94 -5.41
N GLY A 31 -3.32 -0.95 -5.49
CA GLY A 31 -4.07 -0.31 -6.56
C GLY A 31 -4.14 1.20 -6.40
N PRO A 32 -4.73 1.91 -7.37
CA PRO A 32 -4.89 3.36 -7.31
C PRO A 32 -5.72 3.80 -6.09
N ALA A 33 -5.54 5.06 -5.69
CA ALA A 33 -6.37 5.66 -4.64
C ALA A 33 -7.82 5.84 -5.10
N ASN A 34 -8.76 5.40 -4.26
CA ASN A 34 -10.17 5.68 -4.44
C ASN A 34 -10.54 7.07 -3.92
N HIS A 35 -11.82 7.45 -4.07
CA HIS A 35 -12.35 8.74 -3.63
C HIS A 35 -12.14 9.05 -2.13
N ALA A 36 -11.94 8.02 -1.30
CA ALA A 36 -11.67 8.15 0.13
C ALA A 36 -10.17 8.11 0.48
N GLY A 37 -9.27 8.12 -0.51
CA GLY A 37 -7.82 8.01 -0.31
C GLY A 37 -7.35 6.63 0.16
N LYS A 38 -8.22 5.61 0.08
CA LYS A 38 -7.85 4.21 0.34
C LYS A 38 -7.40 3.57 -0.97
N ARG A 39 -6.40 2.69 -0.88
CA ARG A 39 -5.91 1.87 -1.99
C ARG A 39 -6.26 0.41 -1.76
N GLU A 40 -6.59 -0.32 -2.81
CA GLU A 40 -6.70 -1.78 -2.76
C GLU A 40 -5.31 -2.40 -2.63
N ILE A 41 -5.19 -3.60 -2.04
CA ILE A 41 -3.93 -4.36 -2.02
C ILE A 41 -4.05 -5.42 -3.09
N LEU A 42 -3.11 -5.45 -4.03
CA LEU A 42 -3.15 -6.32 -5.21
C LEU A 42 -2.34 -7.61 -5.02
N LEU A 43 -1.37 -7.61 -4.10
CA LEU A 43 -0.72 -8.84 -3.66
C LEU A 43 -1.61 -9.54 -2.63
N GLU A 44 -2.39 -10.51 -3.10
CA GLU A 44 -2.87 -11.58 -2.23
C GLU A 44 -1.65 -12.40 -1.76
N SER A 45 -1.65 -12.80 -0.49
CA SER A 45 -0.54 -13.53 0.13
C SER A 45 -0.03 -14.67 -0.76
N PRO A 46 1.28 -15.02 -0.77
CA PRO A 46 1.82 -16.12 -1.57
C PRO A 46 1.43 -17.52 -1.03
N HIS A 47 0.14 -17.75 -0.81
CA HIS A 47 -0.47 -19.03 -0.47
C HIS A 47 -1.76 -19.19 -1.26
N GLY A 48 -1.68 -19.80 -2.43
CA GLY A 48 -2.85 -20.25 -3.19
C GLY A 48 -2.68 -20.15 -4.71
N GLY A 49 -1.83 -21.01 -5.27
CA GLY A 49 -1.66 -21.15 -6.72
C GLY A 49 -0.54 -22.12 -7.09
N GLU A 50 -0.39 -23.19 -6.31
CA GLU A 50 0.17 -24.44 -6.81
C GLU A 50 -1.00 -25.16 -7.50
N ASP A 51 -0.80 -25.45 -8.80
CA ASP A 51 -1.66 -26.19 -9.75
C ASP A 51 -2.87 -25.46 -10.40
#